data_AF-A0A8S3ITE8-F1
#
_entry.id   AF-A0A8S3ITE8-F1
#
_cell.length_a   1.000
_cell.length_b   1.000
_cell.length_c   1.000
_cell.angle_alpha   90.00
_cell.angle_beta   90.00
_cell.angle_gamma   90.00
#
_symmetry.space_group_name_H-M   'P 1'
#
loop_
_entity.id
_entity.type
_entity.pdbx_description
1 polymer ?
#
loop_
_entity_poly.entity_id
_entity_poly.type
_entity_poly.pdbx_seq_one_letter_code
_entity_poly.pdbx_strand_id
1 'polypeptide(L)'
;YRQGKELRLKQEYFLVAATLSDIIRRYKHSKFGVSSTTRDDFGTFPDKVAIQLNDTHPALTIAELMRLLVDIEGLSWDVAWDITKRACAYTNHTLMPEAVERWSVGLLEHVLPRHLQIIFEINLHHLEEVAARYPNDAARRRDLSIVEEGDDKRINMAYLAIVGSHAVNGVAKIHSELLKTTL
;
A
#
# COMPACT_ATOMS: atom_id res chain seq x y z
N TYR A 1 -6.37 -25.96 1.52
CA TYR A 1 -5.57 -24.91 0.83
C TYR A 1 -6.21 -23.52 0.95
N ARG A 2 -7.45 -23.31 0.48
CA ARG A 2 -8.16 -22.00 0.54
C ARG A 2 -8.29 -21.41 1.96
N GLN A 3 -8.69 -22.22 2.95
CA GLN A 3 -8.81 -21.78 4.36
C GLN A 3 -7.49 -21.28 4.96
N GLY A 4 -6.34 -21.87 4.58
CA GLY A 4 -5.04 -21.44 5.09
C GLY A 4 -4.59 -20.08 4.54
N LYS A 5 -4.87 -19.83 3.26
CA LYS A 5 -4.65 -18.52 2.62
C LYS A 5 -5.53 -17.43 3.23
N GLU A 6 -6.80 -17.72 3.44
CA GLU A 6 -7.74 -16.80 4.06
C GLU A 6 -7.33 -16.44 5.50
N LEU A 7 -6.93 -17.44 6.30
CA LEU A 7 -6.47 -17.21 7.67
C LEU A 7 -5.23 -16.31 7.69
N ARG A 8 -4.26 -16.54 6.80
CA ARG A 8 -3.05 -15.71 6.69
C ARG A 8 -3.41 -14.26 6.34
N LEU A 9 -4.26 -14.05 5.32
CA LEU A 9 -4.71 -12.71 4.94
C LEU A 9 -5.42 -11.99 6.11
N LYS A 10 -6.25 -12.71 6.87
CA LYS A 10 -6.90 -12.17 8.08
C LYS A 10 -5.89 -11.79 9.16
N GLN A 11 -4.84 -12.59 9.37
CA GLN A 11 -3.79 -12.30 10.34
C GLN A 11 -2.99 -11.04 9.96
N GLU A 12 -2.58 -10.93 8.69
CA GLU A 12 -1.89 -9.76 8.16
C GLU A 12 -2.76 -8.51 8.28
N TYR A 13 -4.02 -8.59 7.85
CA TYR A 13 -4.94 -7.46 7.96
C TYR A 13 -5.23 -7.07 9.42
N PHE A 14 -5.40 -8.04 10.31
CA PHE A 14 -5.64 -7.76 11.73
C PHE A 14 -4.50 -6.95 12.34
N LEU A 15 -3.25 -7.32 12.06
CA LEU A 15 -2.08 -6.58 12.53
C LEU A 15 -2.06 -5.15 11.98
N VAL A 16 -2.31 -5.00 10.68
CA VAL A 16 -2.35 -3.69 9.99
C VAL A 16 -3.44 -2.80 10.58
N ALA A 17 -4.68 -3.29 10.63
CA ALA A 17 -5.83 -2.51 11.08
C ALA A 17 -5.71 -2.07 12.55
N ALA A 18 -5.29 -2.98 13.43
CA ALA A 18 -5.08 -2.66 14.84
C ALA A 18 -3.97 -1.63 15.02
N THR A 19 -2.87 -1.77 14.28
CA THR A 19 -1.71 -0.88 14.36
C THR A 19 -2.03 0.52 13.84
N LEU A 20 -2.69 0.64 12.68
CA LEU A 20 -3.05 1.93 12.10
C LEU A 20 -4.09 2.67 12.94
N SER A 21 -5.09 1.95 13.46
CA SER A 21 -6.07 2.54 14.38
C SER A 21 -5.39 3.15 15.61
N ASP A 22 -4.38 2.45 16.16
CA ASP A 22 -3.65 2.93 17.30
C ASP A 22 -2.69 4.09 16.99
N ILE A 23 -2.07 4.09 15.81
CA ILE A 23 -1.24 5.20 15.31
C ILE A 23 -2.10 6.48 15.15
N ILE A 24 -3.25 6.39 14.48
CA ILE A 24 -4.15 7.54 14.28
C ILE A 24 -4.65 8.07 15.61
N ARG A 25 -5.04 7.17 16.53
CA ARG A 25 -5.43 7.53 17.90
C ARG A 25 -4.30 8.31 18.60
N ARG A 26 -3.07 7.80 18.58
CA ARG A 26 -1.91 8.47 19.20
C ARG A 26 -1.60 9.82 18.56
N TYR A 27 -1.70 9.93 17.23
CA TYR A 27 -1.52 11.19 16.51
C TYR A 27 -2.54 12.25 16.95
N LYS A 28 -3.84 11.90 16.96
CA LYS A 28 -4.94 12.79 17.39
C LYS A 28 -4.84 13.24 18.85
N HIS A 29 -4.34 12.37 19.73
CA HIS A 29 -4.14 12.71 21.15
C HIS A 29 -2.85 13.48 21.45
N SER A 30 -1.92 13.58 20.48
CA SER A 30 -0.68 14.32 20.66
C SER A 30 -0.94 15.83 20.68
N LYS A 31 -0.12 16.60 21.41
CA LYS A 31 -0.17 18.08 21.41
C LYS A 31 0.09 18.71 20.03
N PHE A 32 0.49 17.89 19.05
CA PHE A 32 0.77 18.31 17.68
C PHE A 32 -0.47 18.23 16.77
N GLY A 33 -1.52 17.51 17.20
CA GLY A 33 -2.73 17.34 16.40
C GLY A 33 -3.83 18.38 16.65
N VAL A 34 -3.68 19.29 17.64
CA VAL A 34 -4.81 20.14 18.04
C VAL A 34 -4.37 21.46 18.72
N SER A 35 -4.33 22.55 17.96
CA SER A 35 -4.85 23.83 18.47
C SER A 35 -6.37 23.79 18.32
N SER A 36 -7.10 24.37 19.27
CA SER A 36 -8.52 24.14 19.60
C SER A 36 -9.58 24.40 18.50
N THR A 37 -9.22 24.51 17.23
CA THR A 37 -10.13 24.90 16.14
C THR A 37 -10.31 23.87 15.02
N THR A 38 -9.43 22.87 14.88
CA THR A 38 -9.55 21.81 13.85
C THR A 38 -8.93 20.51 14.37
N ARG A 39 -9.78 19.55 14.78
CA ARG A 39 -9.33 18.22 15.25
C ARG A 39 -8.97 17.25 14.11
N ASP A 40 -9.04 17.72 12.87
CA ASP A 40 -9.13 16.89 11.66
C ASP A 40 -8.07 17.25 10.60
N ASP A 41 -7.04 18.04 10.95
CA ASP A 41 -5.95 18.36 10.02
C ASP A 41 -4.84 17.30 10.07
N PHE A 42 -4.83 16.42 9.07
CA PHE A 42 -3.79 15.40 8.87
C PHE A 42 -2.58 15.88 8.07
N GLY A 43 -2.49 17.18 7.71
CA GLY A 43 -1.40 17.71 6.89
C GLY A 43 0.00 17.46 7.48
N THR A 44 0.11 17.45 8.81
CA THR A 44 1.36 17.17 9.55
C THR A 44 1.56 15.70 9.89
N PHE A 45 0.65 14.81 9.48
CA PHE A 45 0.74 13.37 9.81
C PHE A 45 2.07 12.75 9.37
N PRO A 46 2.56 12.96 8.12
CA PRO A 46 3.82 12.38 7.69
C PRO A 46 5.06 12.93 8.40
N ASP A 47 4.96 14.12 9.01
CA ASP A 47 6.07 14.71 9.77
C ASP A 47 6.20 14.10 11.18
N LYS A 48 5.16 13.39 11.64
CA LYS A 48 5.07 12.80 12.98
C LYS A 48 5.00 11.28 12.96
N VAL A 49 4.59 10.70 11.83
CA VAL A 49 4.36 9.27 11.68
C VAL A 49 5.13 8.77 10.47
N ALA A 50 6.05 7.84 10.73
CA ALA A 50 6.73 7.04 9.71
C ALA A 50 6.39 5.56 9.92
N ILE A 51 5.99 4.88 8.85
CA ILE A 51 5.56 3.49 8.84
C ILE A 51 6.47 2.70 7.91
N GLN A 52 7.28 1.81 8.48
CA GLN A 52 8.13 0.92 7.70
C GLN A 52 7.42 -0.41 7.44
N LEU A 53 7.28 -0.76 6.17
CA LEU A 53 6.77 -2.04 5.70
C LEU A 53 7.94 -3.02 5.57
N ASN A 54 7.97 -4.02 6.43
CA ASN A 54 9.01 -5.05 6.44
C ASN A 54 8.58 -6.24 5.58
N ASP A 55 9.09 -6.29 4.35
CA ASP A 55 8.59 -7.18 3.29
C ASP A 55 7.11 -6.90 2.95
N THR A 56 6.47 -7.81 2.22
CA THR A 56 5.11 -7.63 1.66
C THR A 56 3.98 -7.93 2.64
N HIS A 57 4.24 -8.61 3.76
CA HIS A 57 3.21 -8.97 4.75
C HIS A 57 2.36 -7.78 5.25
N PRO A 58 2.93 -6.59 5.55
CA PRO A 58 2.14 -5.42 5.94
C PRO A 58 1.73 -4.53 4.76
N ALA A 59 1.82 -4.97 3.49
CA ALA A 59 1.51 -4.12 2.32
C ALA A 59 0.07 -3.59 2.31
N LEU A 60 -0.87 -4.28 2.97
CA LEU A 60 -2.24 -3.80 3.19
C LEU A 60 -2.30 -2.48 3.98
N THR A 61 -1.21 -2.06 4.65
CA THR A 61 -1.10 -0.74 5.30
C THR A 61 -1.43 0.39 4.34
N ILE A 62 -0.99 0.28 3.07
CA ILE A 62 -1.27 1.29 2.05
C ILE A 62 -2.78 1.46 1.86
N ALA A 63 -3.49 0.36 1.63
CA ALA A 63 -4.94 0.38 1.39
C ALA A 63 -5.74 0.72 2.66
N GLU A 64 -5.32 0.23 3.83
CA GLU A 64 -6.02 0.52 5.09
C GLU A 64 -5.83 1.97 5.54
N LEU A 65 -4.65 2.55 5.36
CA LEU A 65 -4.43 3.96 5.67
C LEU A 65 -5.28 4.85 4.76
N MET A 66 -5.34 4.54 3.45
CA MET A 66 -6.25 5.20 2.53
C MET A 66 -7.71 5.07 2.96
N ARG A 67 -8.15 3.88 3.37
CA ARG A 67 -9.52 3.66 3.86
C ARG A 67 -9.82 4.52 5.09
N LEU A 68 -8.92 4.57 6.06
CA LEU A 68 -9.10 5.38 7.26
C LEU A 68 -9.16 6.86 6.91
N LEU A 69 -8.22 7.38 6.13
CA LEU A 69 -8.17 8.79 5.77
C LEU A 69 -9.37 9.23 4.91
N VAL A 70 -9.78 8.42 3.93
CA VAL A 70 -10.88 8.77 3.02
C VAL A 70 -12.24 8.47 3.65
N ASP A 71 -12.49 7.23 4.07
CA ASP A 71 -13.83 6.79 4.46
C ASP A 71 -14.20 7.23 5.90
N ILE A 72 -13.22 7.34 6.79
CA ILE A 72 -13.45 7.66 8.21
C ILE A 72 -13.15 9.11 8.53
N GLU A 73 -12.01 9.63 8.05
CA GLU A 73 -11.58 11.01 8.32
C GLU A 73 -12.09 12.00 7.27
N GLY A 74 -12.68 11.52 6.16
CA GLY A 74 -13.35 12.36 5.17
C GLY A 74 -12.42 13.17 4.27
N LEU A 75 -11.14 12.80 4.18
CA LEU A 75 -10.20 13.47 3.29
C LEU A 75 -10.51 13.15 1.83
N SER A 76 -10.26 14.11 0.93
CA SER A 76 -10.22 13.84 -0.50
C SER A 76 -9.12 12.82 -0.82
N TRP A 77 -9.34 12.01 -1.85
CA TRP A 77 -8.41 10.98 -2.31
C TRP A 77 -6.97 11.48 -2.46
N ASP A 78 -6.76 12.61 -3.15
CA ASP A 78 -5.42 13.13 -3.44
C ASP A 78 -4.64 13.51 -2.16
N VAL A 79 -5.33 14.13 -1.20
CA VAL A 79 -4.74 14.49 0.10
C VAL A 79 -4.41 13.24 0.90
N ALA A 80 -5.32 12.27 0.96
CA ALA A 80 -5.09 10.99 1.65
C ALA A 80 -3.91 10.21 1.01
N TRP A 81 -3.81 10.25 -0.32
CA TRP A 81 -2.76 9.57 -1.07
C TRP A 81 -1.38 10.20 -0.86
N ASP A 82 -1.29 11.53 -0.86
CA ASP A 82 -0.05 12.25 -0.51
C ASP A 82 0.42 11.89 0.90
N ILE A 83 -0.48 11.93 1.88
CA ILE A 83 -0.18 11.54 3.27
C ILE A 83 0.32 10.09 3.34
N THR A 84 -0.40 9.18 2.69
CA THR A 84 -0.07 7.74 2.68
C THR A 84 1.33 7.51 2.10
N LYS A 85 1.62 8.07 0.91
CA LYS A 85 2.94 7.91 0.28
C LYS A 85 4.08 8.47 1.14
N ARG A 86 3.89 9.66 1.73
CA ARG A 86 4.92 10.29 2.58
C ARG A 86 5.11 9.58 3.92
N ALA A 87 4.07 8.96 4.47
CA ALA A 87 4.16 8.23 5.73
C ALA A 87 4.76 6.82 5.58
N CYS A 88 4.66 6.18 4.41
CA CYS A 88 5.07 4.79 4.20
C CYS A 88 6.42 4.64 3.48
N ALA A 89 7.23 3.70 3.95
CA ALA A 89 8.48 3.24 3.32
C ALA A 89 8.53 1.71 3.30
N TYR A 90 9.14 1.11 2.28
CA TYR A 90 9.13 -0.34 2.04
C TYR A 90 10.54 -0.94 1.98
N THR A 91 10.79 -1.98 2.78
CA THR A 91 11.99 -2.82 2.67
C THR A 91 11.65 -4.12 1.95
N ASN A 92 12.29 -4.36 0.81
CA ASN A 92 12.23 -5.67 0.14
C ASN A 92 13.35 -6.58 0.66
N HIS A 93 13.00 -7.85 0.92
CA HIS A 93 13.92 -8.89 1.42
C HIS A 93 14.19 -10.01 0.40
N THR A 94 13.52 -10.01 -0.76
CA THR A 94 13.61 -11.10 -1.73
C THR A 94 13.40 -10.62 -3.17
N LEU A 95 14.25 -11.13 -4.05
CA LEU A 95 14.11 -10.99 -5.51
C LEU A 95 13.45 -12.21 -6.15
N MET A 96 13.23 -13.30 -5.40
CA MET A 96 12.66 -14.54 -5.91
C MET A 96 11.18 -14.28 -6.28
N PRO A 97 10.79 -14.33 -7.56
CA PRO A 97 9.43 -14.01 -7.98
C PRO A 97 8.39 -14.88 -7.27
N GLU A 98 8.71 -16.15 -6.98
CA GLU A 98 7.86 -17.10 -6.26
C GLU A 98 7.62 -16.76 -4.79
N ALA A 99 8.51 -15.97 -4.19
CA ALA A 99 8.40 -15.51 -2.80
C ALA A 99 7.58 -14.21 -2.68
N VAL A 100 7.32 -13.52 -3.79
CA VAL A 100 6.48 -12.32 -3.80
C VAL A 100 5.03 -12.71 -3.59
N GLU A 101 4.44 -12.12 -2.55
CA GLU A 101 3.07 -12.41 -2.16
C GLU A 101 2.07 -11.93 -3.21
N ARG A 102 1.22 -12.88 -3.64
CA ARG A 102 0.15 -12.65 -4.60
C ARG A 102 -1.16 -13.19 -4.06
N TRP A 103 -2.11 -12.29 -3.83
CA TRP A 103 -3.46 -12.65 -3.38
C TRP A 103 -4.41 -12.70 -4.57
N SER A 104 -5.26 -13.74 -4.65
CA SER A 104 -6.29 -13.76 -5.69
C SER A 104 -7.32 -12.67 -5.43
N VAL A 105 -7.79 -12.03 -6.51
CA VAL A 105 -8.81 -10.99 -6.46
C VAL A 105 -10.06 -11.50 -5.73
N GLY A 106 -10.53 -12.71 -6.05
CA GLY A 106 -11.71 -13.29 -5.40
C GLY A 106 -11.53 -13.59 -3.90
N LEU A 107 -10.30 -13.76 -3.40
CA LEU A 107 -10.07 -13.89 -1.96
C LEU A 107 -10.11 -12.51 -1.28
N LEU A 108 -9.45 -11.51 -1.87
CA LEU A 108 -9.51 -10.13 -1.35
C LEU A 108 -10.93 -9.56 -1.41
N GLU A 109 -11.68 -9.82 -2.47
CA GLU A 109 -13.08 -9.42 -2.60
C GLU A 109 -13.94 -10.02 -1.48
N HIS A 110 -13.70 -11.29 -1.14
CA HIS A 110 -14.43 -11.97 -0.08
C HIS A 110 -14.10 -11.45 1.32
N VAL A 111 -12.82 -11.17 1.61
CA VAL A 111 -12.37 -10.83 2.97
C VAL A 111 -12.31 -9.32 3.21
N LEU A 112 -11.86 -8.55 2.21
CA LEU A 112 -11.54 -7.12 2.28
C LEU A 112 -12.08 -6.37 1.04
N PRO A 113 -13.41 -6.38 0.80
CA PRO A 113 -14.00 -5.82 -0.42
C PRO A 113 -13.68 -4.33 -0.61
N ARG A 114 -13.66 -3.55 0.47
CA ARG A 114 -13.33 -2.12 0.39
C ARG A 114 -11.85 -1.89 0.03
N HIS A 115 -10.93 -2.67 0.60
CA HIS A 115 -9.50 -2.57 0.28
C HIS A 115 -9.24 -2.93 -1.17
N LEU A 116 -9.95 -3.93 -1.71
CA LEU A 116 -9.83 -4.27 -3.12
C LEU A 116 -10.23 -3.10 -4.04
N GLN A 117 -11.32 -2.38 -3.72
CA GLN A 117 -11.72 -1.17 -4.45
C GLN A 117 -10.63 -0.09 -4.40
N ILE A 118 -10.08 0.16 -3.21
CA ILE A 118 -9.00 1.13 -3.02
C ILE A 118 -7.75 0.72 -3.82
N ILE A 119 -7.39 -0.56 -3.82
CA ILE A 119 -6.25 -1.08 -4.58
C ILE A 119 -6.47 -0.90 -6.09
N PHE A 120 -7.69 -1.11 -6.59
CA PHE A 120 -8.01 -0.86 -8.00
C PHE A 120 -7.90 0.62 -8.37
N GLU A 121 -8.37 1.53 -7.51
CA GLU A 121 -8.25 2.97 -7.73
C GLU A 121 -6.78 3.42 -7.71
N ILE A 122 -5.97 2.91 -6.76
CA ILE A 122 -4.52 3.13 -6.74
C ILE A 122 -3.89 2.65 -8.05
N ASN A 123 -4.26 1.46 -8.53
CA ASN A 123 -3.74 0.91 -9.78
C ASN A 123 -4.16 1.75 -10.98
N LEU A 124 -5.39 2.27 -11.02
CA LEU A 124 -5.86 3.15 -12.09
C LEU A 124 -4.97 4.40 -12.19
N HIS A 125 -4.82 5.14 -11.09
CA HIS A 125 -4.01 6.36 -11.06
C HIS A 125 -2.54 6.05 -11.38
N HIS A 126 -2.00 4.94 -10.87
CA HIS A 126 -0.64 4.50 -11.18
C HIS A 126 -0.46 4.24 -12.68
N LEU A 127 -1.39 3.53 -13.32
CA LEU A 127 -1.29 3.22 -14.74
C LEU A 127 -1.47 4.45 -15.64
N GLU A 128 -2.20 5.46 -15.19
CA GLU A 128 -2.27 6.77 -15.83
C GLU A 128 -0.92 7.51 -15.77
N GLU A 129 -0.26 7.52 -14.61
CA GLU A 129 1.11 8.05 -14.46
C GLU A 129 2.12 7.31 -15.35
N VAL A 130 2.02 5.98 -15.41
CA VAL A 130 2.87 5.13 -16.28
C VAL A 130 2.62 5.45 -17.76
N ALA A 131 1.36 5.58 -18.18
CA ALA A 131 1.01 5.89 -19.57
C ALA A 131 1.48 7.30 -19.98
N ALA A 132 1.43 8.27 -19.07
CA ALA A 132 1.96 9.61 -19.30
C ALA A 132 3.49 9.60 -19.43
N ARG A 133 4.19 8.78 -18.65
CA ARG A 133 5.65 8.68 -18.66
C ARG A 133 6.21 7.86 -19.82
N TYR A 134 5.48 6.83 -20.25
CA TYR A 134 5.88 5.94 -21.35
C TYR A 134 4.75 5.83 -22.40
N PRO A 135 4.53 6.90 -23.20
CA PRO A 135 3.47 6.88 -24.21
C PRO A 135 3.65 5.73 -25.21
N ASN A 136 2.55 5.06 -25.55
CA ASN A 136 2.50 3.93 -26.50
C ASN A 136 3.18 2.63 -26.06
N ASP A 137 3.67 2.51 -24.82
CA ASP A 137 4.24 1.27 -24.27
C ASP A 137 3.19 0.47 -23.47
N ALA A 138 2.25 -0.14 -24.20
CA ALA A 138 1.16 -0.92 -23.58
C ALA A 138 1.66 -2.18 -22.85
N ALA A 139 2.81 -2.74 -23.27
CA ALA A 139 3.44 -3.86 -22.60
C ALA A 139 3.93 -3.44 -21.21
N ARG A 140 4.69 -2.35 -21.12
CA ARG A 140 5.15 -1.81 -19.83
C ARG A 140 4.01 -1.44 -18.90
N ARG A 141 2.92 -0.87 -19.43
CA ARG A 141 1.71 -0.58 -18.63
C ARG A 141 1.11 -1.85 -18.01
N ARG A 142 1.15 -2.98 -18.73
CA ARG A 142 0.71 -4.27 -18.20
C ARG A 142 1.70 -4.80 -17.16
N ASP A 143 2.98 -4.75 -17.46
CA ASP A 143 4.04 -5.32 -16.62
C ASP A 143 4.19 -4.57 -15.29
N LEU A 144 3.85 -3.27 -15.24
CA LEU A 144 3.90 -2.45 -14.02
C LEU A 144 2.56 -2.40 -13.26
N SER A 145 1.53 -3.12 -13.70
CA SER A 145 0.25 -3.09 -12.98
C SER A 145 0.33 -3.85 -11.66
N ILE A 146 -0.27 -3.27 -10.62
CA ILE A 146 -0.51 -3.94 -9.33
C ILE A 146 -1.41 -5.17 -9.52
N VAL A 147 -2.24 -5.17 -10.56
CA VAL A 147 -3.16 -6.25 -10.90
C VAL A 147 -2.54 -7.12 -11.99
N GLU A 148 -2.24 -8.37 -11.65
CA GLU A 148 -1.79 -9.38 -12.59
C GLU A 148 -3.00 -10.06 -13.24
N GLU A 149 -3.08 -9.95 -14.56
CA GLU A 149 -4.09 -10.62 -15.39
C GLU A 149 -3.70 -12.08 -15.68
N GLY A 150 -4.68 -12.96 -15.91
CA GLY A 150 -4.48 -14.38 -16.18
C GLY A 150 -5.73 -15.21 -15.91
N ASP A 151 -5.60 -16.53 -15.84
CA ASP A 151 -6.71 -17.44 -15.53
C ASP A 151 -7.35 -17.11 -14.16
N ASP A 152 -6.51 -16.76 -13.18
CA ASP A 152 -6.91 -16.20 -11.90
C ASP A 152 -6.24 -14.84 -11.71
N LYS A 153 -7.03 -13.76 -11.70
CA LYS A 153 -6.51 -12.42 -11.40
C LYS A 153 -5.92 -12.34 -10.00
N ARG A 154 -4.78 -11.66 -9.86
CA ARG A 154 -4.05 -11.53 -8.58
C ARG A 154 -3.60 -10.09 -8.33
N ILE A 155 -3.43 -9.77 -7.07
CA ILE A 155 -2.81 -8.51 -6.61
C ILE A 155 -1.37 -8.81 -6.23
N ASN A 156 -0.43 -8.08 -6.84
CA ASN A 156 0.98 -8.12 -6.51
C ASN A 156 1.27 -7.17 -5.33
N MET A 157 1.55 -7.75 -4.16
CA MET A 157 1.68 -6.97 -2.92
C MET A 157 2.99 -6.17 -2.87
N ALA A 158 4.04 -6.61 -3.58
CA ALA A 158 5.26 -5.83 -3.71
C ALA A 158 5.02 -4.56 -4.51
N TYR A 159 4.26 -4.64 -5.61
CA TYR A 159 3.91 -3.46 -6.40
C TYR A 159 3.02 -2.49 -5.64
N LEU A 160 2.04 -3.00 -4.88
CA LEU A 160 1.25 -2.14 -3.98
C LEU A 160 2.15 -1.40 -2.98
N ALA A 161 3.08 -2.10 -2.34
CA ALA A 161 4.01 -1.50 -1.37
C ALA A 161 4.94 -0.47 -2.03
N ILE A 162 5.49 -0.77 -3.22
CA ILE A 162 6.36 0.13 -3.98
C ILE A 162 5.62 1.39 -4.40
N VAL A 163 4.44 1.26 -5.01
CA VAL A 163 3.63 2.39 -5.49
C VAL A 163 3.15 3.28 -4.33
N GLY A 164 2.82 2.67 -3.18
CA GLY A 164 2.34 3.37 -2.00
C GLY A 164 3.42 3.92 -1.06
N SER A 165 4.71 3.81 -1.39
CA SER A 165 5.80 4.23 -0.49
C SER A 165 6.70 5.30 -1.12
N HIS A 166 7.14 6.29 -0.33
CA HIS A 166 8.10 7.30 -0.81
C HIS A 166 9.53 6.76 -0.94
N ALA A 167 9.85 5.68 -0.23
CA ALA A 167 11.18 5.07 -0.25
C ALA A 167 11.06 3.54 -0.33
N VAL A 168 11.92 2.95 -1.16
CA VAL A 168 12.08 1.51 -1.30
C VAL A 168 13.55 1.15 -1.13
N ASN A 169 13.87 0.21 -0.23
CA ASN A 169 15.23 -0.22 0.03
C ASN A 169 15.38 -1.75 0.02
N GLY A 170 16.54 -2.23 -0.43
CA GLY A 170 16.97 -3.60 -0.21
C GLY A 170 17.73 -3.76 1.11
N VAL A 171 18.10 -5.01 1.44
CA VAL A 171 18.87 -5.34 2.65
C VAL A 171 20.39 -5.33 2.47
N ALA A 172 20.87 -5.17 1.24
CA ALA A 172 22.29 -5.08 0.89
C ALA A 172 22.49 -4.22 -0.36
N LYS A 173 23.73 -3.77 -0.62
CA LYS A 173 24.06 -2.96 -1.80
C LYS A 173 23.69 -3.67 -3.12
N ILE A 174 24.18 -4.89 -3.30
CA ILE A 174 23.89 -5.72 -4.49
C ILE A 174 22.38 -5.97 -4.62
N HIS A 175 21.71 -6.27 -3.51
CA HIS A 175 20.26 -6.46 -3.49
C HIS A 175 19.51 -5.21 -3.97
N SER A 176 19.92 -4.03 -3.49
CA SER A 176 19.32 -2.74 -3.87
C SER A 176 19.60 -2.36 -5.33
N GLU A 177 20.76 -2.74 -5.87
CA GLU A 177 21.08 -2.57 -7.30
C GLU A 177 20.20 -3.48 -8.17
N LEU A 178 20.05 -4.75 -7.78
CA LEU A 178 19.20 -5.70 -8.48
C LEU A 178 17.71 -5.31 -8.42
N LEU A 179 17.23 -4.73 -7.32
CA LEU A 179 15.86 -4.22 -7.24
C LEU A 179 15.58 -3.18 -8.33
N LYS A 180 16.53 -2.28 -8.61
CA LYS A 180 16.37 -1.24 -9.63
C LYS A 180 16.35 -1.77 -11.08
N THR A 181 16.91 -2.96 -11.31
CA THR A 181 16.96 -3.57 -12.64
C THR A 181 15.89 -4.63 -12.88
N THR A 182 15.26 -5.13 -11.81
CA THR A 182 14.38 -6.30 -11.85
C THR A 182 12.92 -5.97 -11.48
N LEU A 183 12.69 -4.86 -10.77
CA LEU A 183 11.36 -4.39 -10.37
C LEU A 183 11.09 -2.97 -10.89
#